data_AF-A0AAV2P5L8-F1
#
_entry.id   AF-A0AAV2P5L8-F1
#
_cell.length_a   1.000
_cell.length_b   1.000
_cell.length_c   1.000
_cell.angle_alpha   90.00
_cell.angle_beta   90.00
_cell.angle_gamma   90.00
#
_symmetry.space_group_name_H-M   'P 1'
#
loop_
_entity.id
_entity.type
_entity.pdbx_description
1 polymer ?
#
loop_
_entity_poly.entity_id
_entity_poly.type
_entity_poly.pdbx_seq_one_letter_code
_entity_poly.pdbx_strand_id
1 'polypeptide(L)'
;MFRSFVVVADEAFPLKPFLMRPFPRRAVRLTNEERVFNYRLGRARLCIENTFGILCSRWRILHRRMCCTVKNAEKICKALVCLHNFSMSANDKNNQYCQPDWFDMEDEVGRIVEGRWRTVGAGEYFKELSRVGPNRAGAISLGLRNYLKDYFVSPAGNAQAPWQFQRALRGYNINLPA
;
A
#
# COMPACT_ATOMS: atom_id res chain seq x y z
N MET A 1 23.10 1.51 13.03
CA MET A 1 22.19 2.67 12.93
C MET A 1 20.86 2.18 12.37
N PHE A 2 19.80 2.11 13.17
CA PHE A 2 18.47 1.78 12.68
C PHE A 2 17.94 2.98 11.89
N ARG A 3 17.52 2.77 10.63
CA ARG A 3 16.79 3.81 9.90
C ARG A 3 15.36 3.84 10.43
N SER A 4 14.91 5.00 10.91
CA SER A 4 13.56 5.19 11.48
C SER A 4 12.41 5.06 10.48
N PHE A 5 12.71 4.88 9.19
CA PHE A 5 11.73 4.81 8.11
C PHE A 5 12.07 3.68 7.13
N VAL A 6 11.03 3.01 6.64
CA VAL A 6 11.10 1.97 5.61
C VAL A 6 10.14 2.30 4.48
N VAL A 7 10.52 1.92 3.26
CA VAL A 7 9.63 1.97 2.09
C VAL A 7 8.74 0.72 2.11
N VAL A 8 7.46 0.90 1.85
CA VAL A 8 6.49 -0.20 1.75
C VAL A 8 6.50 -0.75 0.33
N ALA A 9 6.53 -2.08 0.20
CA ALA A 9 6.63 -2.79 -1.06
C ALA A 9 5.65 -3.95 -1.17
N ASP A 10 5.44 -4.39 -2.42
CA ASP A 10 4.72 -5.62 -2.72
C ASP A 10 5.57 -6.88 -2.49
N GLU A 11 4.90 -8.03 -2.38
CA GLU A 11 5.50 -9.36 -2.25
C GLU A 11 6.50 -9.64 -3.38
N ALA A 12 6.26 -9.08 -4.58
CA ALA A 12 7.14 -9.21 -5.74
C ALA A 12 8.57 -8.65 -5.51
N PHE A 13 8.72 -7.68 -4.61
CA PHE A 13 10.01 -7.05 -4.30
C PHE A 13 10.84 -7.88 -3.32
N PRO A 14 12.18 -7.75 -3.31
CA PRO A 14 13.01 -8.37 -2.29
C PRO A 14 12.85 -7.65 -0.94
N LEU A 15 12.91 -8.40 0.16
CA LEU A 15 12.96 -7.82 1.50
C LEU A 15 14.36 -7.23 1.76
N LYS A 16 14.45 -5.95 2.10
CA LYS A 16 15.71 -5.22 2.39
C LYS A 16 15.58 -4.42 3.69
N PRO A 17 16.70 -3.96 4.30
CA PRO A 17 16.65 -3.14 5.53
C PRO A 17 15.89 -1.81 5.37
N PHE A 18 15.69 -1.35 4.13
CA PHE A 18 14.95 -0.13 3.81
C PHE A 18 13.64 -0.40 3.05
N LEU A 19 13.34 -1.66 2.70
CA LEU A 19 12.22 -2.04 1.85
C LEU A 19 11.46 -3.20 2.49
N MET A 20 10.27 -2.90 2.98
CA MET A 20 9.44 -3.82 3.75
C MET A 20 8.32 -4.39 2.90
N ARG A 21 8.23 -5.72 2.86
CA ARG A 21 7.23 -6.47 2.08
C ARG A 21 6.43 -7.40 2.99
N PRO A 22 5.22 -7.83 2.59
CA PRO A 22 4.41 -8.73 3.41
C PRO A 22 5.10 -10.09 3.65
N PHE A 23 4.65 -10.79 4.68
CA PHE A 23 4.89 -12.23 4.81
C PHE A 23 4.23 -12.95 3.63
N PRO A 24 4.95 -13.87 2.97
CA PRO A 24 4.50 -14.47 1.73
C PRO A 24 3.24 -15.30 1.96
N ARG A 25 2.18 -15.04 1.18
CA ARG A 25 0.88 -15.72 1.36
C ARG A 25 0.94 -17.21 1.06
N ARG A 26 1.95 -17.65 0.29
CA ARG A 26 2.17 -19.05 -0.10
C ARG A 26 2.91 -19.88 0.96
N ALA A 27 3.32 -19.27 2.08
CA ALA A 27 3.90 -20.02 3.19
C ALA A 27 2.81 -20.86 3.91
N VAL A 28 3.22 -21.96 4.53
CA VAL A 28 2.37 -22.88 5.31
C VAL A 28 1.73 -22.10 6.46
N ARG A 29 0.54 -21.53 6.20
CA ARG A 29 -0.36 -20.81 7.11
C ARG A 29 0.30 -19.67 7.90
N LEU A 30 -0.01 -18.43 7.51
CA LEU A 30 0.42 -17.23 8.25
C LEU A 30 -0.12 -17.23 9.69
N THR A 31 0.72 -16.82 10.64
CA THR A 31 0.27 -16.59 12.03
C THR A 31 -0.66 -15.38 12.12
N ASN A 32 -1.38 -15.21 13.23
CA ASN A 32 -2.27 -14.06 13.39
C ASN A 32 -1.49 -12.74 13.37
N GLU A 33 -0.30 -12.72 13.97
CA GLU A 33 0.59 -11.55 14.01
C GLU A 33 1.10 -11.21 12.60
N GLU A 34 1.46 -12.22 11.80
CA GLU A 34 1.84 -12.03 10.41
C GLU A 34 0.67 -11.52 9.55
N ARG A 35 -0.55 -11.98 9.83
CA ARG A 35 -1.78 -11.48 9.18
C ARG A 35 -2.03 -10.01 9.54
N VAL A 36 -1.91 -9.64 10.81
CA VAL A 36 -2.03 -8.24 11.27
C VAL A 36 -0.96 -7.37 10.62
N PHE A 37 0.28 -7.84 10.55
CA PHE A 37 1.36 -7.15 9.85
C PHE A 37 1.04 -6.94 8.36
N ASN A 38 0.66 -8.01 7.66
CA ASN A 38 0.31 -7.94 6.24
C ASN A 38 -0.87 -7.00 5.99
N TYR A 39 -1.84 -6.98 6.89
CA TYR A 39 -2.98 -6.09 6.83
C TYR A 39 -2.55 -4.62 7.03
N ARG A 40 -1.74 -4.30 8.06
CA ARG A 40 -1.21 -2.94 8.30
C ARG A 40 -0.41 -2.43 7.11
N LEU A 41 0.44 -3.30 6.54
CA LEU A 41 1.22 -3.00 5.35
C LEU A 41 0.32 -2.79 4.11
N GLY A 42 -0.71 -3.61 3.95
CA GLY A 42 -1.71 -3.48 2.89
C GLY A 42 -2.51 -2.18 2.98
N ARG A 43 -2.89 -1.74 4.19
CA ARG A 43 -3.54 -0.44 4.42
C ARG A 43 -2.67 0.73 4.00
N ALA A 44 -1.38 0.69 4.33
CA ALA A 44 -0.43 1.70 3.89
C ALA A 44 -0.31 1.73 2.34
N ARG A 45 -0.32 0.54 1.71
CA ARG A 45 -0.31 0.43 0.24
C ARG A 45 -1.58 0.95 -0.42
N LEU A 46 -2.75 0.66 0.14
CA LEU A 46 -4.03 1.09 -0.40
C LEU A 46 -4.08 2.61 -0.61
N CYS A 47 -3.51 3.38 0.34
CA CYS A 47 -3.40 4.83 0.23
C CYS A 47 -2.59 5.28 -1.00
N ILE A 48 -1.40 4.70 -1.21
CA ILE A 48 -0.54 5.09 -2.32
C ILE A 48 -1.04 4.54 -3.67
N GLU A 49 -1.63 3.34 -3.67
CA GLU A 49 -2.29 2.74 -4.85
C GLU A 49 -3.48 3.60 -5.31
N ASN A 50 -4.34 4.04 -4.40
CA ASN A 50 -5.42 4.98 -4.70
C ASN A 50 -4.88 6.31 -5.25
N THR A 51 -3.84 6.87 -4.64
CA THR A 51 -3.25 8.15 -5.05
C THR A 51 -2.74 8.07 -6.50
N PHE A 52 -1.96 7.03 -6.82
CA PHE A 52 -1.45 6.81 -8.17
C PHE A 52 -2.54 6.44 -9.16
N GLY A 53 -3.53 5.64 -8.74
CA GLY A 53 -4.70 5.30 -9.52
C GLY A 53 -5.45 6.55 -9.99
N ILE A 54 -5.84 7.40 -9.06
CA ILE A 54 -6.53 8.68 -9.35
C ILE A 54 -5.65 9.59 -10.21
N LEU A 55 -4.36 9.73 -9.86
CA LEU A 55 -3.43 10.55 -10.63
C LEU A 55 -3.37 10.09 -12.09
N CYS A 56 -3.15 8.80 -12.34
CA CYS A 56 -3.14 8.26 -13.69
C CYS A 56 -4.50 8.43 -14.37
N SER A 57 -5.63 8.16 -13.71
CA SER A 57 -6.95 8.33 -14.30
C SER A 57 -7.26 9.78 -14.70
N ARG A 58 -6.80 10.77 -13.92
CA ARG A 58 -7.04 12.21 -14.19
C ARG A 58 -6.10 12.79 -15.24
N TRP A 59 -4.82 12.43 -15.19
CA TRP A 59 -3.78 13.09 -15.97
C TRP A 59 -3.37 12.25 -17.17
N ARG A 60 -4.03 12.48 -18.31
CA ARG A 60 -3.86 11.73 -19.57
C ARG A 60 -2.43 11.67 -20.10
N ILE A 61 -1.55 12.59 -19.69
CA ILE A 61 -0.12 12.55 -20.04
C ILE A 61 0.56 11.25 -19.55
N LEU A 62 0.03 10.63 -18.48
CA LEU A 62 0.52 9.37 -17.93
C LEU A 62 -0.01 8.13 -18.65
N HIS A 63 -1.00 8.27 -19.54
CA HIS A 63 -1.61 7.15 -20.28
C HIS A 63 -0.73 6.63 -21.42
N ARG A 64 0.32 7.38 -21.77
CA ARG A 64 1.24 7.03 -22.86
C ARG A 64 2.67 7.24 -22.40
N ARG A 65 3.59 6.63 -23.12
CA ARG A 65 5.02 6.86 -22.93
C ARG A 65 5.31 8.36 -23.11
N MET A 66 5.97 8.97 -22.14
CA MET A 66 6.38 10.36 -22.23
C MET A 66 7.49 10.49 -23.28
N CYS A 67 7.22 11.16 -24.39
CA CYS A 67 8.21 11.48 -25.41
C CYS A 67 9.03 12.72 -24.99
N CYS A 68 9.81 12.58 -23.93
CA CYS A 68 10.67 13.65 -23.41
C CYS A 68 11.90 13.09 -22.70
N THR A 69 12.86 13.96 -22.37
CA THR A 69 14.05 13.58 -21.61
C THR A 69 13.67 13.19 -20.17
N VAL A 70 14.50 12.36 -19.52
CA VAL A 70 14.31 11.97 -18.11
C VAL A 70 14.16 13.19 -17.21
N LYS A 71 14.99 14.21 -17.40
CA LYS A 71 14.92 15.49 -16.67
C LYS A 71 13.56 16.17 -16.81
N ASN A 72 12.95 16.13 -18.00
CA ASN A 72 11.62 16.69 -18.23
C ASN A 72 10.52 15.80 -17.64
N ALA A 73 10.64 14.48 -17.77
CA ALA A 73 9.73 13.53 -17.14
C ALA A 73 9.69 13.71 -15.61
N GLU A 74 10.84 13.89 -14.96
CA GLU A 74 10.92 14.19 -13.52
C GLU A 74 10.19 15.48 -13.14
N LYS A 75 10.36 16.55 -13.94
CA LYS A 75 9.65 17.82 -13.74
C LYS A 75 8.14 17.65 -13.91
N ILE A 76 7.72 16.90 -14.93
CA ILE A 76 6.30 16.56 -15.16
C ILE A 76 5.74 15.81 -13.95
N CYS A 77 6.41 14.75 -13.48
CA CYS A 77 5.97 14.00 -12.30
C CYS A 77 5.84 14.90 -11.06
N LYS A 78 6.83 15.77 -10.79
CA LYS A 78 6.77 16.72 -9.66
C LYS A 78 5.60 17.69 -9.80
N ALA A 79 5.38 18.25 -11.00
CA ALA A 79 4.27 19.15 -11.27
C ALA A 79 2.91 18.44 -11.07
N LEU A 80 2.78 17.21 -11.54
CA LEU A 80 1.58 16.40 -11.37
C LEU A 80 1.27 16.12 -9.90
N VAL A 81 2.28 15.83 -9.07
CA VAL A 81 2.09 15.68 -7.62
C VAL A 81 1.60 16.98 -6.98
N CYS A 82 2.20 18.13 -7.32
CA CYS A 82 1.76 19.43 -6.82
C CYS A 82 0.32 19.74 -7.24
N LEU A 83 -0.03 19.52 -8.51
CA LEU A 83 -1.37 19.76 -9.04
C LEU A 83 -2.41 18.80 -8.46
N HIS A 84 -2.05 17.53 -8.24
CA HIS A 84 -2.90 16.56 -7.56
C HIS A 84 -3.21 17.01 -6.14
N ASN A 85 -2.19 17.39 -5.37
CA ASN A 85 -2.38 17.87 -4.00
C ASN A 85 -3.24 19.13 -3.96
N PHE A 86 -2.97 20.10 -4.83
CA PHE A 86 -3.78 21.31 -4.95
C PHE A 86 -5.25 20.98 -5.26
N SER A 87 -5.49 20.06 -6.21
CA SER A 87 -6.84 19.66 -6.60
C SER A 87 -7.54 18.90 -5.48
N MET A 88 -6.84 18.05 -4.74
CA MET A 88 -7.37 17.36 -3.55
C MET A 88 -7.75 18.34 -2.45
N SER A 89 -6.92 19.35 -2.16
CA SER A 89 -7.25 20.39 -1.17
C SER A 89 -8.50 21.21 -1.55
N ALA A 90 -8.77 21.40 -2.85
CA ALA A 90 -10.00 22.04 -3.31
C ALA A 90 -11.21 21.08 -3.33
N ASN A 91 -10.96 19.78 -3.45
CA ASN A 91 -11.97 18.73 -3.55
C ASN A 91 -12.85 18.64 -2.31
N ASP A 92 -12.32 18.97 -1.13
CA ASP A 92 -13.05 19.00 0.15
C ASP A 92 -14.32 19.88 0.11
N LYS A 93 -14.42 20.81 -0.85
CA LYS A 93 -15.56 21.71 -1.00
C LYS A 93 -16.57 21.30 -2.07
N ASN A 94 -16.15 20.62 -3.13
CA ASN A 94 -16.99 20.40 -4.32
C ASN A 94 -16.94 18.98 -4.92
N ASN A 95 -16.10 18.09 -4.39
CA ASN A 95 -15.95 16.70 -4.83
C ASN A 95 -15.72 16.50 -6.34
N GLN A 96 -15.18 17.49 -7.05
CA GLN A 96 -15.04 17.43 -8.51
C GLN A 96 -13.84 16.57 -8.97
N TYR A 97 -12.74 16.58 -8.22
CA TYR A 97 -11.47 15.93 -8.56
C TYR A 97 -11.39 14.48 -8.07
N CYS A 98 -12.01 14.15 -6.94
CA CYS A 98 -12.08 12.81 -6.40
C CYS A 98 -13.45 12.62 -5.73
N GLN A 99 -14.41 12.02 -6.44
CA GLN A 99 -15.71 11.71 -5.85
C GLN A 99 -15.57 10.53 -4.87
N PRO A 100 -16.49 10.33 -3.91
CA PRO A 100 -16.39 9.26 -2.92
C PRO A 100 -16.26 7.85 -3.53
N ASP A 101 -16.78 7.63 -4.74
CA ASP A 101 -16.68 6.37 -5.48
C ASP A 101 -15.35 6.20 -6.25
N TRP A 102 -14.45 7.19 -6.22
CA TRP A 102 -13.24 7.15 -7.04
C TRP A 102 -12.17 6.22 -6.52
N PHE A 103 -12.06 6.05 -5.21
CA PHE A 103 -10.96 5.35 -4.55
C PHE A 103 -11.42 4.06 -3.90
N ASP A 104 -10.49 3.11 -3.79
CA ASP A 104 -10.73 1.85 -3.11
C ASP A 104 -10.98 2.12 -1.63
N MET A 105 -12.07 1.56 -1.11
CA MET A 105 -12.52 1.75 0.26
C MET A 105 -12.66 0.41 0.97
N GLU A 106 -12.28 0.36 2.24
CA GLU A 106 -12.52 -0.82 3.05
C GLU A 106 -13.90 -0.71 3.72
N ASP A 107 -14.78 -1.69 3.46
CA ASP A 107 -16.10 -1.76 4.08
C ASP A 107 -16.01 -2.12 5.57
N GLU A 108 -17.15 -2.18 6.27
CA GLU A 108 -17.20 -2.51 7.70
C GLU A 108 -16.68 -3.91 8.04
N VAL A 109 -16.67 -4.82 7.07
CA VAL A 109 -16.29 -6.24 7.20
C VAL A 109 -14.83 -6.49 6.81
N GLY A 110 -14.12 -5.46 6.33
CA GLY A 110 -12.73 -5.55 5.92
C GLY A 110 -12.51 -6.03 4.49
N ARG A 111 -13.53 -5.90 3.63
CA ARG A 111 -13.42 -6.14 2.18
C ARG A 111 -13.11 -4.82 1.48
N ILE A 112 -12.30 -4.89 0.44
CA ILE A 112 -12.00 -3.72 -0.39
C ILE A 112 -13.10 -3.61 -1.45
N VAL A 113 -13.86 -2.52 -1.39
CA VAL A 113 -14.75 -2.02 -2.43
C VAL A 113 -13.88 -1.25 -3.42
N GLU A 114 -13.90 -1.69 -4.67
CA GLU A 114 -13.07 -1.10 -5.72
C GLU A 114 -13.57 0.29 -6.13
N GLY A 115 -12.62 1.22 -6.24
CA GLY A 115 -12.88 2.57 -6.70
C GLY A 115 -12.93 2.67 -8.22
N ARG A 116 -13.63 3.70 -8.71
CA ARG A 116 -13.80 3.99 -10.13
C ARG A 116 -12.47 4.13 -10.88
N TRP A 117 -11.39 4.58 -10.22
CA TRP A 117 -10.07 4.70 -10.88
C TRP A 117 -9.60 3.38 -11.50
N ARG A 118 -9.99 2.22 -10.95
CA ARG A 118 -9.66 0.90 -11.52
C ARG A 118 -10.22 0.69 -12.93
N THR A 119 -11.35 1.31 -13.24
CA THR A 119 -12.02 1.21 -14.55
C THR A 119 -11.65 2.34 -15.51
N VAL A 120 -11.24 3.50 -14.99
CA VAL A 120 -10.95 4.70 -15.79
C VAL A 120 -9.47 4.72 -16.16
N GLY A 121 -9.11 3.96 -17.21
CA GLY A 121 -7.79 3.93 -17.85
C GLY A 121 -6.65 3.31 -17.02
N ALA A 122 -6.61 3.56 -15.71
CA ALA A 122 -5.53 3.12 -14.84
C ALA A 122 -5.45 1.58 -14.70
N GLY A 123 -6.57 0.85 -14.78
CA GLY A 123 -6.57 -0.61 -14.82
C GLY A 123 -5.80 -1.20 -16.02
N GLU A 124 -5.64 -0.46 -17.11
CA GLU A 124 -4.81 -0.87 -18.25
C GLU A 124 -3.32 -0.56 -18.01
N TYR A 125 -3.01 0.46 -17.20
CA TYR A 125 -1.66 0.98 -17.00
C TYR A 125 -0.94 0.38 -15.78
N PHE A 126 -1.67 -0.02 -14.74
CA PHE A 126 -1.10 -0.70 -13.58
C PHE A 126 -1.23 -2.21 -13.74
N LYS A 127 -0.11 -2.87 -14.04
CA LYS A 127 -0.01 -4.33 -14.08
C LYS A 127 0.68 -4.84 -12.82
N GLU A 128 0.17 -5.93 -12.26
CA GLU A 128 0.86 -6.62 -11.18
C GLU A 128 2.26 -7.06 -11.62
N LEU A 129 3.25 -6.77 -10.79
CA LEU A 129 4.62 -7.13 -11.07
C LEU A 129 4.84 -8.61 -10.79
N SER A 130 5.49 -9.30 -11.73
CA SER A 130 6.15 -10.58 -11.44
C SER A 130 7.38 -10.36 -10.56
N ARG A 131 7.83 -11.41 -9.87
CA ARG A 131 9.01 -11.40 -8.99
C ARG A 131 10.19 -10.61 -9.58
N VAL A 132 10.61 -9.53 -8.90
CA VAL A 132 11.68 -8.63 -9.37
C VAL A 132 13.04 -8.87 -8.70
N GLY A 133 13.18 -9.93 -7.90
CA GLY A 133 14.45 -10.26 -7.26
C GLY A 133 14.44 -11.56 -6.44
N PRO A 134 15.59 -11.96 -5.87
CA PRO A 134 15.69 -13.14 -5.03
C PRO A 134 14.87 -12.98 -3.74
N ASN A 135 14.20 -14.06 -3.34
CA ASN A 135 13.38 -14.11 -2.13
C ASN A 135 14.18 -14.31 -0.84
N ARG A 136 15.50 -14.50 -0.93
CA ARG A 136 16.36 -14.77 0.22
C ARG A 136 16.73 -13.44 0.90
N ALA A 137 16.11 -13.20 2.04
CA ALA A 137 16.40 -12.02 2.86
C ALA A 137 17.56 -12.31 3.82
N GLY A 138 18.42 -11.32 4.03
CA GLY A 138 19.46 -11.41 5.07
C GLY A 138 18.85 -11.33 6.48
N ALA A 139 19.58 -11.85 7.47
CA ALA A 139 19.14 -11.90 8.86
C ALA A 139 18.65 -10.54 9.40
N ILE A 140 19.33 -9.45 9.04
CA ILE A 140 18.95 -8.08 9.43
C ILE A 140 17.55 -7.71 8.91
N SER A 141 17.24 -8.04 7.66
CA SER A 141 15.96 -7.66 7.04
C SER A 141 14.80 -8.51 7.59
N LEU A 142 15.06 -9.79 7.90
CA LEU A 142 14.12 -10.66 8.59
C LEU A 142 13.86 -10.16 10.01
N GLY A 143 14.93 -9.83 10.75
CA GLY A 143 14.86 -9.29 12.10
C GLY A 143 14.04 -8.00 12.16
N LEU A 144 14.26 -7.06 11.23
CA LEU A 144 13.49 -5.83 11.16
C LEU A 144 12.00 -6.08 10.88
N ARG A 145 11.67 -6.99 9.95
CA ARG A 145 10.27 -7.34 9.66
C ARG A 145 9.59 -7.97 10.88
N ASN A 146 10.28 -8.89 11.55
CA ASN A 146 9.77 -9.54 12.75
C ASN A 146 9.58 -8.54 13.89
N TYR A 147 10.55 -7.64 14.08
CA TYR A 147 10.43 -6.55 15.05
C TYR A 147 9.20 -5.67 14.78
N LEU A 148 8.95 -5.26 13.54
CA LEU A 148 7.76 -4.47 13.21
C LEU A 148 6.46 -5.26 13.43
N LYS A 149 6.45 -6.55 13.09
CA LYS A 149 5.32 -7.46 13.33
C LYS A 149 5.03 -7.54 14.83
N ASP A 150 6.04 -7.78 15.65
CA ASP A 150 5.92 -7.86 17.12
C ASP A 150 5.50 -6.51 17.71
N TYR A 151 6.03 -5.39 17.19
CA TYR A 151 5.62 -4.05 17.60
C TYR A 151 4.14 -3.77 17.30
N PHE A 152 3.63 -4.14 16.13
CA PHE A 152 2.23 -3.88 15.77
C PHE A 152 1.23 -4.61 16.66
N VAL A 153 1.59 -5.79 17.17
CA VAL A 153 0.75 -6.57 18.10
C VAL A 153 1.04 -6.29 19.58
N SER A 154 2.10 -5.53 19.88
CA SER A 154 2.38 -5.07 21.25
C SER A 154 1.26 -4.18 21.80
N PRO A 155 1.16 -3.98 23.12
CA PRO A 155 0.17 -3.07 23.71
C PRO A 155 0.20 -1.66 23.09
N ALA A 156 1.39 -1.12 22.82
CA ALA A 156 1.57 0.18 22.19
C ALA A 156 1.11 0.20 20.72
N GLY A 157 1.41 -0.85 19.96
CA GLY A 157 0.98 -0.97 18.57
C GLY A 157 -0.53 -1.17 18.42
N ASN A 158 -1.11 -1.96 19.33
CA ASN A 158 -2.55 -2.20 19.41
C ASN A 158 -3.32 -0.94 19.81
N ALA A 159 -2.81 -0.16 20.77
CA ALA A 159 -3.43 1.12 21.17
C ALA A 159 -3.58 2.10 19.99
N GLN A 160 -2.68 2.05 19.00
CA GLN A 160 -2.75 2.88 17.79
C GLN A 160 -3.77 2.40 16.75
N ALA A 161 -4.10 1.10 16.73
CA ALA A 161 -5.11 0.55 15.83
C ALA A 161 -5.87 -0.61 16.48
N PRO A 162 -6.76 -0.34 17.46
CA PRO A 162 -7.43 -1.39 18.23
C PRO A 162 -8.28 -2.33 17.37
N TRP A 163 -8.79 -1.81 16.26
CA TRP A 163 -9.61 -2.53 15.29
C TRP A 163 -8.81 -3.50 14.40
N GLN A 164 -7.47 -3.49 14.44
CA GLN A 164 -6.62 -4.23 13.48
C GLN A 164 -6.83 -5.74 13.53
N PHE A 165 -7.07 -6.33 14.72
CA PHE A 165 -7.29 -7.76 14.86
C PHE A 165 -8.61 -8.18 14.21
N GLN A 166 -9.68 -7.43 14.46
CA GLN A 166 -10.97 -7.69 13.86
C GLN A 166 -10.91 -7.64 12.32
N ARG A 167 -10.24 -6.61 11.78
CA ARG A 167 -10.12 -6.40 10.31
C ARG A 167 -9.16 -7.39 9.65
N ALA A 168 -7.98 -7.60 10.21
CA ALA A 168 -6.98 -8.52 9.66
C ALA A 168 -7.44 -9.98 9.70
N LEU A 169 -8.23 -10.33 10.73
CA LEU A 169 -8.70 -11.69 10.97
C LEU A 169 -10.10 -11.96 10.43
N ARG A 170 -10.81 -10.92 9.96
CA ARG A 170 -12.20 -10.97 9.45
C ARG A 170 -13.16 -11.64 10.43
N GLY A 171 -12.98 -11.39 11.73
CA GLY A 171 -13.77 -12.03 12.79
C GLY A 171 -13.42 -13.50 13.10
N TYR A 172 -12.49 -14.13 12.38
CA TYR A 172 -12.03 -15.49 12.66
C TYR A 172 -10.63 -15.48 13.30
N ASN A 173 -10.57 -15.57 14.62
CA ASN A 173 -9.34 -15.96 15.33
C ASN A 173 -9.04 -17.42 15.02
N ILE A 174 -8.23 -17.66 14.00
CA ILE A 174 -7.88 -19.03 13.56
C ILE A 174 -6.85 -19.67 14.52
N ASN A 175 -6.10 -18.83 15.25
CA ASN A 175 -5.17 -19.25 16.30
C ASN A 175 -5.53 -18.51 17.60
N LEU A 176 -6.37 -19.10 18.43
CA LEU A 176 -6.53 -18.63 19.81
C LEU A 176 -5.21 -18.93 20.55
N PRO A 177 -4.65 -17.99 21.32
CA PRO A 177 -3.59 -18.35 22.26
C PRO A 177 -4.13 -19.42 23.22
N ALA A 178 -3.35 -20.48 23.42
CA ALA A 178 -3.63 -21.52 24.41
C ALA A 178 -3.65 -20.95 25.83
#